data_AF-A0A256ZCJ2-F1
#
_entry.id   AF-A0A256ZCJ2-F1
#
_cell.length_a   1.000
_cell.length_b   1.000
_cell.length_c   1.000
_cell.angle_alpha   90.00
_cell.angle_beta   90.00
_cell.angle_gamma   90.00
#
_symmetry.space_group_name_H-M   'P 1'
#
loop_
_entity.id
_entity.type
_entity.pdbx_description
1 polymer ?
#
loop_
_entity_poly.entity_id
_entity_poly.type
_entity_poly.pdbx_seq_one_letter_code
_entity_poly.pdbx_strand_id
1 'polypeptide(L)'
;KAEGYREMREVPLSGVVGSGYFQGRADLVMVGNEVYLFDYKYSKGGDDEKLREMYSEQMEKYAEVLERAYPSLVVHPFIVVIPGGRLLPAARKGGNLKKNIYRDNFN
;
A
#
# COMPACT_ATOMS: atom_id res chain seq x y z
N LYS A 1 25.55 -4.64 -7.95
CA LYS A 1 24.80 -5.83 -7.48
C LYS A 1 23.36 -5.37 -7.29
N ALA A 2 22.37 -6.02 -7.90
CA ALA A 2 20.98 -5.69 -7.57
C ALA A 2 20.76 -6.06 -6.10
N GLU A 3 20.51 -5.07 -5.25
CA GLU A 3 20.09 -5.32 -3.88
C GLU A 3 18.70 -5.97 -3.96
N GLY A 4 18.60 -7.20 -3.47
CA GLY A 4 17.36 -7.95 -3.52
C GLY A 4 16.32 -7.35 -2.58
N TYR A 5 15.05 -7.46 -2.94
CA TYR A 5 13.96 -7.14 -2.02
C TYR A 5 13.87 -8.21 -0.92
N ARG A 6 13.68 -7.76 0.33
CA ARG A 6 13.21 -8.61 1.43
C ARG A 6 11.69 -8.69 1.38
N GLU A 7 11.18 -9.89 1.12
CA GLU A 7 9.74 -10.18 1.15
C GLU A 7 9.27 -10.58 2.56
N MET A 8 8.13 -10.05 3.00
CA MET A 8 7.47 -10.42 4.25
C MET A 8 5.96 -10.56 4.01
N ARG A 9 5.39 -11.69 4.43
CA ARG A 9 3.96 -12.00 4.29
C ARG A 9 3.24 -11.91 5.63
N GLU A 10 1.95 -11.59 5.58
CA GLU A 10 1.06 -11.58 6.76
C GLU A 10 1.63 -10.74 7.91
N VAL A 11 2.15 -9.56 7.57
CA VAL A 11 2.94 -8.70 8.45
C VAL A 11 2.03 -8.03 9.47
N PRO A 12 2.17 -8.32 10.77
CA PRO A 12 1.42 -7.61 11.79
C PRO A 12 1.90 -6.15 11.83
N LEU A 13 0.96 -5.22 11.72
CA LEU A 13 1.21 -3.79 11.81
C LEU A 13 0.50 -3.24 13.03
N SER A 14 1.21 -2.52 13.88
CA SER A 14 0.62 -1.84 15.02
C SER A 14 1.37 -0.58 15.36
N GLY A 15 0.66 0.45 15.81
CA GLY A 15 1.24 1.72 16.20
C GLY A 15 0.20 2.78 16.46
N VAL A 16 0.65 3.92 16.99
CA VAL A 16 -0.22 5.11 17.11
C VAL A 16 -0.40 5.70 15.71
N VAL A 17 -1.63 5.91 15.24
CA VAL A 17 -1.92 6.55 13.95
C VAL A 17 -2.91 7.68 14.22
N GLY A 18 -2.55 8.92 13.83
CA GLY A 18 -3.29 10.11 14.27
C GLY A 18 -3.39 10.19 15.80
N SER A 19 -4.62 10.22 16.33
CA SER A 19 -4.88 10.27 17.78
C SER A 19 -5.17 8.91 18.43
N GLY A 20 -5.17 7.83 17.66
CA GLY A 20 -5.58 6.49 18.13
C GLY A 20 -4.47 5.46 18.03
N TYR A 21 -4.65 4.33 18.71
CA TYR A 21 -3.84 3.14 18.49
C TYR A 21 -4.46 2.25 17.42
N PHE A 22 -3.66 1.84 16.45
CA PHE A 22 -4.05 1.03 15.32
C PHE A 22 -3.37 -0.35 15.40
N GLN A 23 -4.11 -1.40 15.03
CA GLN A 23 -3.61 -2.75 14.83
C GLN A 23 -4.23 -3.35 13.56
N GLY A 24 -3.43 -4.06 12.78
CA GLY A 24 -3.87 -4.78 11.59
C GLY A 24 -2.81 -5.73 11.08
N ARG A 25 -3.04 -6.27 9.89
CA ARG A 25 -2.13 -7.21 9.24
C ARG A 25 -2.10 -6.90 7.75
N ALA A 26 -0.91 -6.62 7.22
CA ALA A 26 -0.68 -6.43 5.80
C ALA A 26 -0.36 -7.78 5.16
N ASP A 27 -0.97 -8.08 4.02
CA ASP A 27 -0.79 -9.37 3.36
C ASP A 27 0.64 -9.56 2.85
N LEU A 28 1.24 -8.50 2.27
CA LEU A 28 2.60 -8.55 1.73
C LEU A 28 3.28 -7.19 1.84
N VAL A 29 4.52 -7.19 2.34
CA VAL A 29 5.42 -6.05 2.35
C VAL A 29 6.75 -6.47 1.72
N MET A 30 7.23 -5.70 0.75
CA MET A 30 8.56 -5.88 0.15
C MET A 30 9.42 -4.68 0.47
N VAL A 31 10.61 -4.92 1.04
CA VAL A 31 11.54 -3.87 1.46
C VAL A 31 12.82 -3.98 0.67
N GLY A 32 13.15 -2.93 -0.09
CA GLY A 32 14.43 -2.73 -0.75
C GLY A 32 14.88 -1.29 -0.55
N ASN A 33 15.19 -0.60 -1.64
CA ASN A 33 15.41 0.86 -1.64
C ASN A 33 14.13 1.66 -1.38
N GLU A 34 12.98 1.02 -1.53
CA GLU A 34 11.67 1.52 -1.21
C GLU A 34 10.86 0.40 -0.54
N VAL A 35 9.73 0.76 0.06
CA VAL A 35 8.82 -0.19 0.70
C VAL A 35 7.56 -0.29 -0.15
N TYR A 36 7.25 -1.49 -0.60
CA TYR A 36 6.02 -1.78 -1.33
C TYR A 36 5.07 -2.55 -0.42
N LEU A 37 3.87 -2.01 -0.25
CA LEU A 37 2.80 -2.63 0.53
C LEU A 37 1.72 -3.13 -0.44
N PHE A 38 1.41 -4.41 -0.40
CA PHE A 38 0.35 -5.02 -1.20
C PHE A 38 -0.71 -5.63 -0.28
N ASP A 39 -1.96 -5.25 -0.53
CA ASP A 39 -3.13 -5.73 0.21
C ASP A 39 -4.11 -6.35 -0.79
N TYR A 40 -4.39 -7.65 -0.66
CA TYR A 40 -5.13 -8.42 -1.64
C TYR A 40 -6.62 -8.40 -1.33
N LYS A 41 -7.42 -8.03 -2.32
CA LYS A 41 -8.88 -7.95 -2.19
C LYS A 41 -9.56 -8.86 -3.19
N TYR A 42 -10.42 -9.73 -2.66
CA TYR A 42 -11.33 -10.53 -3.47
C TYR A 42 -12.61 -9.73 -3.72
N SER A 43 -12.57 -8.87 -4.74
CA SER A 43 -13.75 -8.14 -5.22
C SER A 43 -14.18 -8.70 -6.57
N LYS A 44 -15.49 -9.01 -6.74
CA LYS A 44 -16.07 -9.61 -7.96
C LYS A 44 -16.07 -8.69 -9.19
N GLY A 45 -15.23 -7.66 -9.22
CA GLY A 45 -15.31 -6.54 -10.13
C GLY A 45 -16.12 -5.39 -9.52
N GLY A 46 -15.81 -4.19 -9.98
CA GLY A 46 -16.30 -2.94 -9.43
C GLY A 46 -15.45 -1.79 -9.93
N ASP A 47 -15.99 -0.59 -9.81
CA ASP A 47 -15.30 0.66 -10.14
C ASP A 47 -14.02 0.80 -9.31
N ASP A 48 -12.90 1.03 -9.98
CA ASP A 48 -11.57 1.17 -9.35
C ASP A 48 -11.52 2.35 -8.40
N GLU A 49 -12.27 3.42 -8.70
CA GLU A 49 -12.34 4.59 -7.82
C GLU A 49 -13.00 4.21 -6.50
N LYS A 50 -14.13 3.48 -6.56
CA LYS A 50 -14.83 3.00 -5.36
C LYS A 50 -13.99 2.03 -4.53
N LEU A 51 -13.23 1.15 -5.19
CA LEU A 51 -12.33 0.24 -4.48
C LEU A 51 -11.21 1.01 -3.78
N ARG A 52 -10.61 2.00 -4.44
CA ARG A 52 -9.60 2.86 -3.83
C ARG A 52 -10.16 3.64 -2.65
N GLU A 53 -11.35 4.22 -2.77
CA GLU A 53 -12.01 4.94 -1.68
C GLU A 53 -12.26 4.04 -0.47
N MET A 54 -12.84 2.85 -0.69
CA MET A 54 -13.21 1.90 0.36
C MET A 54 -12.01 1.46 1.21
N TYR A 55 -10.84 1.25 0.58
CA TYR A 55 -9.64 0.79 1.27
C TYR A 55 -8.63 1.90 1.57
N SER A 56 -8.88 3.14 1.13
CA SER A 56 -7.95 4.27 1.29
C SER A 56 -7.52 4.49 2.74
N GLU A 57 -8.50 4.53 3.66
CA GLU A 57 -8.22 4.76 5.08
C GLU A 57 -7.40 3.62 5.71
N GLN A 58 -7.68 2.37 5.33
CA GLN A 58 -6.89 1.23 5.80
C GLN A 58 -5.46 1.31 5.30
N MET A 59 -5.29 1.54 4.00
CA MET A 59 -3.98 1.61 3.36
C MET A 59 -3.15 2.78 3.86
N GLU A 60 -3.78 3.91 4.18
CA GLU A 60 -3.14 5.08 4.80
C GLU A 60 -2.58 4.75 6.18
N LYS A 61 -3.36 4.07 7.04
CA LYS A 61 -2.89 3.62 8.36
C LYS A 61 -1.72 2.64 8.25
N TYR A 62 -1.78 1.71 7.29
CA TYR A 62 -0.71 0.73 7.09
C TYR A 62 0.57 1.43 6.61
N ALA A 63 0.44 2.36 5.66
CA ALA A 63 1.55 3.15 5.15
C ALA A 63 2.19 4.00 6.26
N GLU A 64 1.41 4.68 7.09
CA GLU A 64 1.93 5.50 8.19
C GLU A 64 2.74 4.67 9.22
N VAL A 65 2.29 3.46 9.54
CA VAL A 65 3.04 2.54 10.41
C VAL A 65 4.37 2.14 9.75
N LEU A 66 4.36 1.84 8.45
CA LEU A 66 5.55 1.44 7.71
C LEU A 66 6.54 2.60 7.52
N GLU A 67 6.07 3.82 7.28
CA GLU A 67 6.91 5.02 7.17
C GLU A 67 7.65 5.30 8.47
N ARG A 68 7.04 5.00 9.62
CA ARG A 68 7.73 5.12 10.92
C ARG A 68 8.75 4.01 11.16
N ALA A 69 8.47 2.80 10.67
CA ALA A 69 9.41 1.69 10.73
C ALA A 69 10.60 1.88 9.77
N TYR A 70 10.39 2.56 8.65
CA TYR A 70 11.37 2.82 7.59
C TYR A 70 11.44 4.32 7.24
N PRO A 71 11.91 5.19 8.15
CA PRO A 71 11.81 6.64 8.02
C PRO A 71 12.60 7.26 6.87
N SER A 72 13.54 6.52 6.28
CA SER A 72 14.33 6.95 5.14
C SER A 72 13.84 6.41 3.80
N LEU A 73 12.79 5.60 3.79
CA LEU A 73 12.30 4.91 2.59
C LEU A 73 10.90 5.43 2.21
N VAL A 74 10.64 5.52 0.91
CA VAL A 74 9.31 5.84 0.39
C VAL A 74 8.43 4.59 0.49
N VAL A 75 7.20 4.74 1.00
CA VAL A 75 6.21 3.66 1.08
C VAL A 75 5.18 3.80 -0.04
N HIS A 76 5.04 2.75 -0.85
CA HIS A 76 4.13 2.65 -1.99
C HIS A 76 3.02 1.63 -1.70
N PRO A 77 1.82 2.08 -1.29
CA PRO A 77 0.68 1.20 -1.02
C PRO A 77 -0.11 0.85 -2.28
N PHE A 78 -0.40 -0.43 -2.47
CA PHE A 78 -1.22 -0.96 -3.55
C PHE A 78 -2.31 -1.91 -3.06
N ILE A 79 -3.46 -1.82 -3.72
CA ILE A 79 -4.55 -2.77 -3.61
C ILE A 79 -4.44 -3.74 -4.79
N VAL A 80 -4.35 -5.03 -4.50
CA VAL A 80 -4.29 -6.09 -5.52
C VAL A 80 -5.67 -6.72 -5.64
N VAL A 81 -6.36 -6.48 -6.76
CA VAL A 81 -7.68 -7.09 -7.01
C VAL A 81 -7.46 -8.46 -7.66
N ILE A 82 -7.76 -9.51 -6.89
CA ILE A 82 -7.48 -10.90 -7.30
C ILE A 82 -8.23 -11.25 -8.59
N PRO A 83 -9.55 -10.99 -8.72
CA PRO A 83 -10.22 -11.16 -10.01
C PRO A 83 -9.72 -10.13 -11.03
N GLY A 84 -9.11 -10.61 -12.10
CA GLY A 84 -8.58 -9.80 -13.19
C GLY A 84 -7.15 -9.27 -12.97
N GLY A 85 -6.49 -9.62 -11.86
CA GLY A 85 -5.06 -9.34 -11.65
C GLY A 85 -4.70 -7.86 -11.69
N ARG A 86 -5.58 -6.98 -11.19
CA ARG A 86 -5.40 -5.53 -11.29
C ARG A 86 -4.65 -4.99 -10.08
N LEU A 87 -3.69 -4.12 -10.33
CA LEU A 87 -2.92 -3.41 -9.31
C LEU A 87 -3.36 -1.95 -9.26
N LEU A 88 -3.91 -1.51 -8.12
CA LEU A 88 -4.41 -0.16 -7.94
C LEU A 88 -3.55 0.56 -6.90
N PRO A 89 -2.96 1.73 -7.20
CA PRO A 89 -2.34 2.54 -6.17
C PRO A 89 -3.41 3.01 -5.18
N ALA A 90 -3.14 2.87 -3.88
CA ALA A 90 -4.06 3.32 -2.85
C ALA A 90 -4.10 4.87 -2.83
N ALA A 91 -5.30 5.44 -2.68
CA ALA A 91 -5.44 6.87 -2.48
C ALA A 91 -4.91 7.26 -1.08
N ARG A 92 -4.16 8.37 -0.99
CA ARG A 92 -3.65 8.93 0.28
C ARG A 92 -4.26 10.31 0.51
N LYS A 93 -4.75 10.61 1.71
CA LYS A 93 -5.24 11.97 2.01
C LYS A 93 -4.04 12.91 2.10
N GLY A 94 -4.04 13.96 1.28
CA GLY A 94 -2.93 14.92 1.15
C GLY A 94 -1.92 14.60 0.03
N GLY A 95 -1.98 13.39 -0.54
CA GLY A 95 -1.30 13.08 -1.80
C GLY A 95 -2.14 13.60 -2.96
N ASN A 96 -1.63 14.60 -3.69
CA ASN A 96 -2.24 15.01 -4.95
C ASN A 96 -2.30 13.76 -5.86
N LEU A 97 -3.49 13.19 -6.09
CA LEU A 97 -3.70 12.02 -6.96
C LEU A 97 -3.08 12.22 -8.37
N LYS A 98 -2.87 13.49 -8.76
CA LYS A 98 -2.21 13.91 -10.00
C LYS A 98 -0.67 13.80 -10.01
N LYS A 99 -0.02 13.52 -8.87
CA LYS A 99 1.45 13.36 -8.76
C LYS A 99 1.90 11.93 -8.52
N ASN A 100 0.99 10.96 -8.46
CA ASN A 100 1.37 9.55 -8.48
C ASN A 100 1.74 9.17 -9.92
N ILE A 101 3.05 9.25 -10.19
CA ILE A 101 3.74 8.86 -11.41
C ILE A 101 3.58 7.35 -11.61
N TYR A 102 2.40 6.90 -12.03
CA TYR A 102 2.20 5.52 -12.51
C TYR A 102 1.91 5.48 -14.00
N ARG A 103 2.19 6.58 -14.72
CA ARG A 103 1.82 6.70 -16.13
C ARG A 103 2.86 6.19 -17.13
N ASP A 104 4.10 5.89 -16.74
CA ASP A 104 5.16 5.78 -17.74
C ASP A 104 5.92 4.45 -17.85
N ASN A 105 5.67 3.39 -17.05
CA ASN A 105 6.52 2.19 -17.07
C ASN A 105 5.82 0.82 -17.25
N PHE A 106 4.60 0.77 -17.78
CA PHE A 106 3.93 -0.52 -18.11
C PHE A 106 3.44 -0.61 -19.56
N ASN A 107 4.22 -0.08 -20.52
CA ASN A 107 4.13 -0.45 -21.94
C ASN A 107 5.46 -1.05 -22.40
#